data_AF-A0A6H1ZUX7-F1
#
_entry.id   AF-A0A6H1ZUX7-F1
#
_cell.length_a   1.000
_cell.length_b   1.000
_cell.length_c   1.000
_cell.angle_alpha   90.00
_cell.angle_beta   90.00
_cell.angle_gamma   90.00
#
_symmetry.space_group_name_H-M   'P 1'
#
loop_
_entity.id
_entity.type
_entity.pdbx_description
1 polymer ?
#
loop_
_entity_poly.entity_id
_entity_poly.type
_entity_poly.pdbx_seq_one_letter_code
_entity_poly.pdbx_strand_id
1 'polypeptide(L)'
;MSHMSKAETAFEDSLANGINYFAKDRKSPLFSKDTVVLTRDGKTRGLCTGAQYRCQLAGCTGLRIVVRWPDARCTRPCSKGLTWDKRHKAWRIA
;
A
#
# COMPACT_ATOMS: atom_id res chain seq x y z
N MET A 1 16.48 -28.38 -8.87
CA MET A 1 15.19 -27.69 -9.12
C MET A 1 14.73 -27.13 -7.79
N SER A 2 15.04 -25.87 -7.53
CA SER A 2 14.85 -25.24 -6.22
C SER A 2 13.37 -25.07 -5.94
N HIS A 3 12.85 -25.78 -4.94
CA HIS A 3 11.52 -25.54 -4.39
C HIS A 3 11.46 -24.12 -3.83
N MET A 4 10.85 -23.21 -4.57
CA MET A 4 10.51 -21.86 -4.08
C MET A 4 9.23 -21.96 -3.24
N SER A 5 9.19 -21.20 -2.15
CA SER A 5 8.22 -21.37 -1.07
C SER A 5 6.80 -20.92 -1.48
N LYS A 6 5.76 -21.67 -1.07
CA LYS A 6 4.34 -21.35 -1.33
C LYS A 6 3.91 -19.95 -0.85
N ALA A 7 4.68 -19.31 0.01
CA ALA A 7 4.41 -17.97 0.52
C ALA A 7 4.75 -16.86 -0.49
N GLU A 8 5.75 -17.06 -1.35
CA GLU A 8 6.15 -16.07 -2.36
C GLU A 8 5.15 -16.01 -3.52
N THR A 9 4.58 -17.14 -3.90
CA THR A 9 3.59 -17.21 -4.99
C THR A 9 2.28 -16.49 -4.63
N ALA A 10 1.85 -16.57 -3.37
CA ALA A 10 0.63 -15.90 -2.89
C ALA A 10 0.73 -14.36 -2.90
N PHE A 11 1.95 -13.81 -2.81
CA PHE A 11 2.17 -12.36 -2.89
C PHE A 11 2.06 -11.85 -4.33
N GLU A 12 2.63 -12.57 -5.29
CA GLU A 12 2.55 -12.20 -6.71
C GLU A 12 1.14 -12.38 -7.29
N ASP A 13 0.42 -13.44 -6.89
CA ASP A 13 -0.97 -13.67 -7.30
C ASP A 13 -1.96 -12.63 -6.71
N SER A 14 -1.66 -12.10 -5.52
CA SER A 14 -2.45 -11.04 -4.87
C SER A 14 -2.30 -9.67 -5.55
N LEU A 15 -1.10 -9.39 -6.09
CA LEU A 15 -0.84 -8.19 -6.90
C LEU A 15 -1.52 -8.27 -8.28
N ALA A 16 -1.72 -9.48 -8.82
CA ALA A 16 -2.34 -9.70 -10.13
C ALA A 16 -3.88 -9.67 -10.11
N ASN A 17 -4.53 -10.10 -9.01
CA ASN A 17 -5.98 -10.35 -8.99
C ASN A 17 -6.84 -9.27 -8.32
N GLY A 18 -6.31 -8.08 -8.04
CA GLY A 18 -7.15 -6.94 -7.59
C GLY A 18 -8.05 -7.27 -6.40
N ILE A 19 -7.51 -7.94 -5.37
CA ILE A 19 -8.35 -8.61 -4.39
C ILE A 19 -8.84 -7.65 -3.30
N ASN A 20 -10.14 -7.35 -3.36
CA ASN A 20 -10.94 -6.78 -2.27
C ASN A 20 -11.11 -7.81 -1.15
N TYR A 21 -10.20 -7.86 -0.19
CA TYR A 21 -10.44 -8.59 1.07
C TYR A 21 -11.21 -7.71 2.05
N PHE A 22 -12.55 -7.73 1.95
CA PHE A 22 -13.46 -7.30 3.01
C PHE A 22 -13.62 -8.43 4.03
N ALA A 23 -12.56 -8.75 4.78
CA ALA A 23 -12.58 -9.81 5.78
C ALA A 23 -12.61 -9.21 7.20
N LYS A 24 -13.76 -8.68 7.65
CA LYS A 24 -14.11 -8.24 9.02
C LYS A 24 -13.23 -7.17 9.71
N ASP A 25 -11.95 -7.07 9.35
CA ASP A 25 -11.03 -6.00 9.62
C ASP A 25 -11.08 -5.00 8.45
N ARG A 26 -11.33 -3.72 8.73
CA ARG A 26 -11.36 -2.63 7.74
C ARG A 26 -9.97 -2.29 7.16
N LYS A 27 -9.06 -3.27 7.07
CA LYS A 27 -7.68 -3.10 6.63
C LYS A 27 -7.52 -3.75 5.26
N SER A 28 -7.21 -2.94 4.25
CA SER A 28 -6.76 -3.45 2.96
C SER A 28 -5.43 -4.19 3.14
N PRO A 29 -5.30 -5.45 2.68
CA PRO A 29 -4.04 -6.20 2.78
C PRO A 29 -2.91 -5.56 1.98
N LEU A 30 -3.26 -4.76 0.95
CA LEU A 30 -2.30 -4.05 0.10
C LEU A 30 -1.52 -2.95 0.83
N PHE A 31 -2.07 -2.45 1.95
CA PHE A 31 -1.48 -1.37 2.74
C PHE A 31 -1.40 -1.77 4.22
N SER A 32 -0.83 -2.95 4.45
CA SER A 32 -0.55 -3.46 5.79
C SER A 32 0.57 -2.65 6.47
N LYS A 33 0.77 -2.89 7.76
CA LYS A 33 1.89 -2.30 8.50
C LYS A 33 3.21 -2.67 7.81
N ASP A 34 4.15 -1.72 7.78
CA ASP A 34 5.48 -1.84 7.19
C ASP A 34 5.51 -2.00 5.66
N THR A 35 4.35 -1.89 4.99
CA THR A 35 4.30 -1.73 3.52
C THR A 35 5.04 -0.44 3.11
N VAL A 36 5.93 -0.55 2.13
CA VAL A 36 6.75 0.58 1.65
C VAL A 36 5.95 1.45 0.69
N VAL A 37 5.98 2.77 0.93
CA VAL A 37 5.42 3.80 0.07
C VAL A 37 6.50 4.82 -0.28
N LEU A 38 6.55 5.24 -1.54
CA LEU A 38 7.46 6.24 -2.06
C LEU A 38 6.73 7.58 -2.22
N THR A 39 7.47 8.66 -1.98
CA THR A 39 7.06 10.00 -2.41
C THR A 39 6.92 10.08 -3.93
N ARG A 40 6.25 11.13 -4.43
CA ARG A 40 6.01 11.31 -5.86
C ARG A 40 7.29 11.32 -6.72
N ASP A 41 8.36 11.88 -6.18
CA ASP A 41 9.68 11.92 -6.81
C ASP A 41 10.46 10.59 -6.68
N GLY A 42 9.93 9.60 -5.96
CA GLY A 42 10.55 8.30 -5.75
C GLY A 42 11.78 8.30 -4.84
N LYS A 43 12.18 9.46 -4.29
CA LYS A 43 13.43 9.61 -3.53
C LYS A 43 13.29 9.21 -2.08
N THR A 44 12.12 9.42 -1.48
CA THR A 44 11.90 9.17 -0.05
C THR A 44 11.00 7.95 0.13
N ARG A 45 11.41 7.08 1.06
CA ARG A 45 10.66 5.88 1.46
C ARG A 45 9.97 6.12 2.80
N GLY A 46 8.68 5.90 2.84
CA GLY A 46 7.85 5.86 4.04
C GLY A 46 7.30 4.46 4.27
N LEU A 47 6.81 4.24 5.48
CA LEU A 47 6.22 2.97 5.91
C LEU A 47 4.76 3.19 6.29
N CYS A 48 3.89 2.32 5.78
CA CYS A 48 2.51 2.24 6.22
C CYS A 48 2.45 1.83 7.69
N THR A 49 1.63 2.51 8.48
CA THR A 49 1.41 2.11 9.89
C THR A 49 0.35 1.01 10.03
N GLY A 50 -0.32 0.65 8.93
CA GLY A 50 -1.47 -0.26 8.91
C GLY A 50 -2.79 0.42 9.31
N ALA A 51 -2.77 1.71 9.68
CA ALA A 51 -3.98 2.49 9.89
C ALA A 51 -4.52 3.02 8.55
N GLN A 52 -5.84 2.88 8.36
CA GLN A 52 -6.53 3.27 7.15
C GLN A 52 -7.86 3.96 7.52
N TYR A 53 -8.22 5.00 6.77
CA TYR A 53 -9.46 5.76 6.95
C TYR A 53 -10.21 5.88 5.64
N ARG A 54 -11.51 6.14 5.66
CA ARG A 54 -12.23 6.48 4.41
C ARG A 54 -11.72 7.82 3.87
N CYS A 55 -11.58 7.91 2.54
CA CYS A 55 -11.31 9.19 1.92
C CYS A 55 -12.48 10.15 2.18
N GLN A 56 -12.17 11.41 2.53
CA GLN A 56 -13.16 12.43 2.83
C GLN A 56 -13.52 13.29 1.61
N LEU A 57 -12.86 13.05 0.46
CA LEU A 57 -13.19 13.73 -0.79
C LEU A 57 -14.54 13.24 -1.30
N ALA A 58 -15.42 14.19 -1.66
CA ALA A 58 -16.73 13.90 -2.22
C ALA A 58 -16.59 12.96 -3.43
N GLY A 59 -17.36 11.87 -3.45
CA GLY A 59 -17.33 10.85 -4.51
C GLY A 59 -16.11 9.91 -4.49
N CYS A 60 -15.15 10.09 -3.59
CA CYS A 60 -13.98 9.21 -3.52
C CYS A 60 -14.25 7.99 -2.63
N THR A 61 -14.36 6.81 -3.24
CA THR A 61 -14.52 5.52 -2.53
C THR A 61 -13.21 4.90 -2.03
N GLY A 62 -12.09 5.64 -2.11
CA GLY A 62 -10.78 5.15 -1.70
C GLY A 62 -10.55 5.18 -0.18
N LEU A 63 -9.41 4.64 0.25
CA LEU A 63 -8.95 4.67 1.63
C LEU A 63 -7.76 5.61 1.76
N ARG A 64 -7.70 6.44 2.80
CA ARG A 64 -6.51 7.18 3.20
C ARG A 64 -5.59 6.26 3.99
N ILE A 65 -4.39 6.05 3.47
CA ILE A 65 -3.38 5.16 4.03
C ILE A 65 -2.42 5.99 4.89
N VAL A 66 -2.25 5.65 6.16
CA VAL A 66 -1.32 6.40 7.01
C VAL A 66 0.11 5.94 6.74
N VAL A 67 0.93 6.85 6.23
CA VAL A 67 2.35 6.62 5.94
C VAL A 67 3.20 7.49 6.85
N ARG A 68 4.13 6.86 7.57
CA ARG A 68 5.15 7.53 8.37
C ARG A 68 6.42 7.66 7.53
N TRP A 69 6.94 8.88 7.44
CA TRP A 69 8.15 9.21 6.70
C TRP A 69 9.38 9.28 7.61
N PRO A 70 10.61 9.32 7.05
CA PRO A 70 11.85 9.38 7.83
C PRO A 70 11.98 10.65 8.69
N ASP A 71 11.34 11.74 8.29
CA ASP A 71 11.28 13.02 9.03
C ASP A 71 10.28 12.98 10.21
N ALA A 72 9.82 11.79 10.59
CA ALA A 72 8.77 11.53 11.58
C ALA A 72 7.39 12.13 11.25
N ARG A 73 7.20 12.73 10.09
CA ARG A 73 5.89 13.23 9.66
C ARG A 73 5.02 12.08 9.19
N CYS A 74 3.72 12.22 9.40
CA CYS A 74 2.71 11.29 8.91
C CYS A 74 1.87 11.96 7.83
N THR A 75 1.73 11.30 6.69
CA THR A 75 0.79 11.72 5.64
C THR A 75 -0.27 10.66 5.42
N ARG A 76 -1.33 11.05 4.71
CA ARG A 76 -2.51 10.21 4.48
C ARG A 76 -2.90 10.18 3.00
N PRO A 77 -2.02 9.71 2.09
CA PRO A 77 -2.35 9.57 0.68
C PRO A 77 -3.57 8.67 0.47
N CYS A 78 -4.37 8.97 -0.55
CA CYS A 78 -5.49 8.13 -0.94
C CYS A 78 -5.00 6.90 -1.70
N SER A 79 -5.59 5.74 -1.45
CA SER A 79 -5.28 4.47 -2.11
C SER A 79 -5.46 4.55 -3.63
N LYS A 80 -6.41 5.36 -4.11
CA LYS A 80 -6.60 5.61 -5.55
C LYS A 80 -5.52 6.52 -6.16
N GLY A 81 -4.76 7.24 -5.34
CA GLY A 81 -3.60 8.04 -5.75
C GLY A 81 -2.27 7.33 -5.52
N LEU A 82 -2.30 6.03 -5.23
CA LEU A 82 -1.11 5.19 -5.11
C LEU A 82 -1.01 4.29 -6.34
N THR A 83 0.18 4.23 -6.92
CA THR A 83 0.50 3.38 -8.07
C THR A 83 1.65 2.45 -7.72
N TRP A 84 1.61 1.20 -8.17
CA TRP A 84 2.70 0.25 -7.95
C TRP A 84 3.91 0.60 -8.83
N ASP A 85 5.04 0.91 -8.20
CA ASP A 85 6.31 1.14 -8.86
C ASP A 85 7.09 -0.18 -8.98
N LYS A 86 7.09 -0.76 -10.19
CA LYS A 86 7.77 -2.03 -10.48
C LYS A 86 9.29 -1.96 -10.28
N ARG A 87 9.91 -0.80 -10.47
CA ARG A 87 11.37 -0.63 -10.35
C ARG A 87 11.82 -0.75 -8.90
N HIS A 88 11.04 -0.16 -8.01
CA HIS A 88 11.36 -0.13 -6.58
C HIS A 88 10.58 -1.16 -5.75
N LYS A 89 9.70 -1.94 -6.39
CA LYS A 89 8.81 -2.92 -5.76
C LYS A 89 8.06 -2.32 -4.56
N ALA A 90 7.53 -1.12 -4.75
CA ALA A 90 6.87 -0.34 -3.71
C ALA A 90 5.70 0.47 -4.26
N TRP A 91 4.77 0.88 -3.40
CA TRP A 91 3.74 1.84 -3.79
C TRP A 91 4.34 3.23 -3.92
N ARG A 92 3.88 4.04 -4.87
CA ARG A 92 4.31 5.42 -5.06
C ARG A 92 3.10 6.34 -5.13
N ILE A 93 3.20 7.50 -4.49
CA ILE A 93 2.20 8.56 -4.61
C ILE A 93 2.26 9.13 -6.03
N ALA A 94 1.14 9.09 -6.76
CA ALA A 94 1.00 9.68 -8.08
C ALA A 94 0.84 11.20 -8.02
#